data_AF-A0A1J4YL30-F1
#
_entry.id   AF-A0A1J4YL30-F1
#
_cell.length_a   1.000
_cell.length_b   1.000
_cell.length_c   1.000
_cell.angle_alpha   90.00
_cell.angle_beta   90.00
_cell.angle_gamma   90.00
#
_symmetry.space_group_name_H-M   'P 1'
#
loop_
_entity.id
_entity.type
_entity.pdbx_description
1 polymer ?
#
loop_
_entity_poly.entity_id
_entity_poly.type
_entity_poly.pdbx_seq_one_letter_code
_entity_poly.pdbx_strand_id
1 'polypeptide(L)'
;MIAVSVSLVALLGMCLNLAFSASFTQPDWALAVLLAALLAHRHNWLWVLPCTFLHDLVLHWSFGSSFIVMALIPLAMIYLDQHLGAGIPQRVVIMLAAILSLAGWGWAMPALILTLCLCVPVWYLLTGLYAHERA
;
A
#
# COMPACT_ATOMS: atom_id res chain seq x y z
N MET A 1 17.56 -1.46 -5.65
CA MET A 1 17.33 -2.77 -5.00
C MET A 1 16.02 -2.81 -4.22
N ILE A 2 15.66 -1.74 -3.48
CA ILE A 2 14.43 -1.69 -2.67
C ILE A 2 13.16 -2.02 -3.47
N ALA A 3 12.99 -1.45 -4.68
CA ALA A 3 11.81 -1.70 -5.50
C ALA A 3 11.58 -3.20 -5.79
N VAL A 4 12.63 -3.92 -6.20
CA VAL A 4 12.55 -5.36 -6.48
C VAL A 4 12.19 -6.14 -5.21
N SER A 5 12.85 -5.83 -4.09
CA SER A 5 12.56 -6.48 -2.80
C SER A 5 11.12 -6.26 -2.37
N VAL A 6 10.61 -5.03 -2.48
CA VAL A 6 9.22 -4.70 -2.13
C VAL A 6 8.23 -5.44 -3.04
N SER A 7 8.48 -5.46 -4.35
CA SER A 7 7.62 -6.20 -5.29
C SER A 7 7.60 -7.69 -5.00
N LEU A 8 8.75 -8.30 -4.68
CA LEU A 8 8.83 -9.73 -4.32
C LEU A 8 8.09 -10.03 -3.01
N VAL A 9 8.23 -9.16 -2.00
CA VAL A 9 7.50 -9.30 -0.73
C VAL A 9 5.99 -9.11 -0.95
N ALA A 10 5.58 -8.17 -1.80
CA ALA A 10 4.18 -7.99 -2.16
C ALA A 10 3.61 -9.21 -2.90
N LEU A 11 4.37 -9.82 -3.82
CA LEU A 11 4.01 -11.06 -4.50
C LEU A 11 3.85 -12.23 -3.51
N LEU A 12 4.79 -12.37 -2.59
CA LEU A 12 4.68 -13.36 -1.51
C LEU A 12 3.42 -13.12 -0.65
N GLY A 13 3.15 -11.86 -0.32
CA GLY A 13 1.94 -11.43 0.37
C GLY A 13 0.67 -11.88 -0.35
N MET A 14 0.57 -11.64 -1.67
CA MET A 14 -0.55 -12.10 -2.48
C MET A 14 -0.71 -13.62 -2.44
N CYS A 15 0.39 -14.38 -2.54
CA CYS A 15 0.36 -15.83 -2.43
C CYS A 15 -0.19 -16.30 -1.07
N LEU A 16 0.20 -15.63 0.03
CA LEU A 16 -0.30 -15.94 1.37
C LEU A 16 -1.80 -15.61 1.49
N ASN A 17 -2.22 -14.43 1.02
CA ASN A 17 -3.62 -14.03 0.99
C ASN A 17 -4.50 -15.06 0.26
N LEU A 18 -4.04 -15.58 -0.88
CA LEU A 18 -4.75 -16.64 -1.61
C LEU A 18 -4.75 -17.97 -0.86
N ALA A 19 -3.58 -18.43 -0.40
CA ALA A 19 -3.40 -19.74 0.21
C ALA A 19 -4.24 -19.94 1.48
N PHE A 20 -4.47 -18.87 2.23
CA PHE A 20 -5.16 -18.92 3.53
C PHE A 20 -6.47 -18.12 3.56
N SER A 21 -6.97 -17.70 2.40
CA SER A 21 -8.20 -16.90 2.26
C SER A 21 -9.42 -17.50 2.98
N ALA A 22 -9.52 -18.83 3.05
CA ALA A 22 -10.62 -19.54 3.70
C ALA A 22 -10.33 -20.01 5.14
N SER A 23 -9.09 -19.86 5.62
CA SER A 23 -8.64 -20.49 6.87
C SER A 23 -8.50 -19.51 8.03
N PHE A 24 -8.04 -18.28 7.77
CA PHE A 24 -7.78 -17.29 8.82
C PHE A 24 -8.09 -15.87 8.33
N THR A 25 -8.45 -14.98 9.25
CA THR A 25 -8.49 -13.55 8.95
C THR A 25 -7.06 -13.02 8.85
N GLN A 26 -6.69 -12.48 7.69
CA GLN A 26 -5.35 -12.00 7.38
C GLN A 26 -5.39 -10.53 6.95
N PRO A 27 -4.31 -9.75 7.16
CA PRO A 27 -4.18 -8.47 6.49
C PRO A 27 -4.08 -8.66 4.98
N ASP A 28 -4.34 -7.59 4.24
CA ASP A 28 -3.88 -7.47 2.87
C ASP A 28 -2.38 -7.17 2.88
N TRP A 29 -1.56 -8.22 2.83
CA TRP A 29 -0.09 -8.10 2.92
C TRP A 29 0.46 -7.31 1.75
N ALA A 30 -0.05 -7.60 0.56
CA ALA A 30 0.40 -7.01 -0.68
C ALA A 30 0.08 -5.52 -0.72
N LEU A 31 -1.18 -5.15 -0.42
CA LEU A 31 -1.57 -3.75 -0.40
C LEU A 31 -0.82 -2.98 0.70
N ALA A 32 -0.68 -3.53 1.90
CA ALA A 32 0.04 -2.86 2.99
C ALA A 32 1.48 -2.50 2.59
N VAL A 33 2.18 -3.45 1.96
CA VAL A 33 3.58 -3.27 1.52
C VAL A 33 3.70 -2.28 0.37
N LEU A 34 2.80 -2.37 -0.62
CA LEU A 34 2.78 -1.47 -1.78
C LEU A 34 2.39 -0.04 -1.39
N LEU A 35 1.39 0.12 -0.52
CA LEU A 35 0.95 1.40 0.02
C LEU A 35 2.04 2.06 0.86
N ALA A 36 2.68 1.28 1.74
CA ALA A 36 3.81 1.76 2.54
C ALA A 36 4.95 2.28 1.65
N ALA A 37 5.29 1.56 0.58
CA ALA A 37 6.34 1.98 -0.35
C ALA A 37 5.98 3.25 -1.12
N LEU A 38 4.71 3.42 -1.48
CA LEU A 38 4.22 4.63 -2.15
C LEU A 38 4.28 5.85 -1.23
N LEU A 39 3.84 5.68 0.02
CA LEU A 39 3.85 6.74 1.03
C LEU A 39 5.27 7.11 1.49
N ALA A 40 6.20 6.14 1.51
CA ALA A 40 7.60 6.36 1.84
C ALA A 40 8.29 7.24 0.79
N HIS A 41 8.01 7.01 -0.50
CA HIS A 41 8.65 7.76 -1.57
C HIS A 41 7.74 7.89 -2.80
N ARG A 42 7.27 9.12 -3.06
CA ARG A 42 6.26 9.39 -4.11
C ARG A 42 6.62 8.82 -5.49
N HIS A 43 7.89 8.83 -5.91
CA HIS A 43 8.30 8.35 -7.24
C HIS A 43 8.24 6.83 -7.41
N ASN A 44 7.93 6.08 -6.34
CA ASN A 44 7.72 4.64 -6.43
C ASN A 44 6.46 4.26 -7.22
N TRP A 45 5.59 5.22 -7.51
CA TRP A 45 4.35 5.01 -8.26
C TRP A 45 4.56 4.23 -9.56
N LEU A 46 5.67 4.45 -10.27
CA LEU A 46 5.92 3.84 -11.58
C LEU A 46 5.95 2.31 -11.54
N TRP A 47 6.43 1.73 -10.43
CA TRP A 47 6.49 0.27 -10.25
C TRP A 47 5.46 -0.24 -9.23
N VAL A 48 4.98 0.62 -8.32
CA VAL A 48 3.90 0.25 -7.39
C VAL A 48 2.58 0.05 -8.13
N LEU A 49 2.22 0.94 -9.07
CA LEU A 49 0.96 0.83 -9.83
C LEU A 49 0.81 -0.47 -10.62
N PRO A 50 1.79 -0.95 -11.40
CA PRO A 50 1.65 -2.25 -12.06
C PRO A 50 1.54 -3.41 -11.05
N CYS A 51 2.18 -3.32 -9.89
CA CYS A 51 2.02 -4.33 -8.83
C CYS A 51 0.62 -4.29 -8.21
N THR A 52 0.06 -3.10 -7.94
CA THR A 52 -1.32 -2.94 -7.46
C THR A 52 -2.33 -3.41 -8.49
N PHE A 53 -2.07 -3.18 -9.78
CA PHE A 53 -2.93 -3.68 -10.85
C PHE A 53 -2.98 -5.21 -10.87
N LEU A 54 -1.81 -5.87 -10.76
CA LEU A 54 -1.73 -7.32 -10.64
C LEU A 54 -2.47 -7.83 -9.40
N HIS A 55 -2.34 -7.12 -8.28
CA HIS A 55 -3.05 -7.41 -7.05
C HIS A 55 -4.57 -7.42 -7.22
N ASP A 56 -5.15 -6.35 -7.78
CA ASP A 56 -6.59 -6.26 -7.98
C ASP A 56 -7.11 -7.33 -8.93
N LEU A 57 -6.34 -7.63 -9.99
CA LEU A 57 -6.68 -8.67 -10.94
C LEU A 57 -6.69 -10.07 -10.29
N VAL A 58 -5.69 -10.35 -9.44
CA VAL A 58 -5.50 -11.66 -8.83
C VAL A 58 -6.45 -11.89 -7.65
N LEU A 59 -6.62 -10.91 -6.76
CA LEU A 59 -7.42 -11.06 -5.54
C LEU A 59 -8.89 -10.70 -5.72
N HIS A 60 -9.20 -9.72 -6.58
CA HIS A 60 -10.57 -9.19 -6.72
C HIS A 60 -11.19 -9.47 -8.08
N TRP A 61 -10.44 -10.04 -9.04
CA TRP A 61 -10.85 -10.19 -10.44
C TRP A 61 -11.41 -8.86 -10.99
N SER A 62 -10.79 -7.75 -10.58
CA SER A 62 -11.26 -6.38 -10.85
C SER A 62 -10.08 -5.54 -11.32
N PHE A 63 -10.38 -4.49 -12.08
CA PHE A 63 -9.37 -3.58 -12.63
C PHE A 63 -9.22 -2.28 -11.82
N GLY A 64 -9.99 -2.10 -10.75
CA GLY A 64 -10.10 -0.78 -10.12
C GLY A 64 -10.48 -0.75 -8.66
N SER A 65 -10.34 -1.87 -7.93
CA SER A 65 -10.73 -1.90 -6.52
C SER A 65 -9.82 -1.01 -5.66
N SER A 66 -8.52 -1.29 -5.72
CA SER A 66 -7.50 -0.52 -5.00
C SER A 66 -6.60 0.26 -5.95
N PHE A 67 -6.50 -0.14 -7.22
CA PHE A 67 -5.69 0.50 -8.25
C PHE A 67 -6.05 1.97 -8.45
N ILE A 68 -7.33 2.31 -8.57
CA ILE A 68 -7.78 3.70 -8.77
C ILE A 68 -7.32 4.56 -7.59
N VAL A 69 -7.52 4.08 -6.37
CA VAL A 69 -7.15 4.81 -5.16
C VAL A 69 -5.64 4.98 -5.10
N MET A 70 -4.87 3.91 -5.34
CA MET A 70 -3.41 3.92 -5.35
C MET A 70 -2.84 4.81 -6.46
N ALA A 71 -3.50 4.93 -7.60
CA ALA A 71 -3.13 5.85 -8.68
C ALA A 71 -3.37 7.33 -8.33
N LEU A 72 -4.34 7.62 -7.47
CA LEU A 72 -4.61 8.98 -7.00
C LEU A 72 -3.66 9.44 -5.89
N ILE A 73 -3.09 8.51 -5.12
CA ILE A 73 -2.18 8.82 -4.00
C ILE A 73 -0.99 9.69 -4.41
N PRO A 74 -0.22 9.39 -5.48
CA PRO A 74 0.92 10.21 -5.88
C PRO A 74 0.51 11.64 -6.23
N LEU A 75 -0.63 11.80 -6.90
CA LEU A 75 -1.18 13.11 -7.25
C LEU A 75 -1.56 13.89 -5.98
N ALA A 76 -2.27 13.24 -5.06
CA ALA A 76 -2.65 13.83 -3.77
C ALA A 76 -1.40 14.21 -2.96
N MET A 77 -0.38 13.35 -2.93
CA MET A 77 0.89 13.64 -2.26
C MET A 77 1.58 14.84 -2.87
N ILE A 78 1.68 14.96 -4.19
CA ILE A 78 2.30 16.13 -4.85
C ILE A 78 1.56 17.42 -4.47
N TYR A 79 0.22 17.40 -4.57
CA TYR A 79 -0.59 18.57 -4.25
C TYR A 79 -0.45 18.99 -2.78
N LEU A 80 -0.61 18.04 -1.86
CA LEU A 80 -0.59 18.32 -0.43
C LEU A 80 0.82 18.66 0.07
N ASP A 81 1.88 18.00 -0.46
CA ASP A 81 3.27 18.33 -0.12
C ASP A 81 3.62 19.77 -0.56
N GLN A 82 3.02 20.29 -1.64
CA GLN A 82 3.20 21.68 -2.09
C GLN A 82 2.49 22.72 -1.21
N HIS A 83 1.31 22.39 -0.67
CA HIS A 83 0.47 23.35 0.08
C HIS A 83 0.68 23.29 1.59
N LEU A 84 0.92 22.10 2.13
CA LEU A 84 0.99 21.84 3.59
C LEU A 84 2.40 21.42 4.04
N GLY A 85 3.31 21.17 3.10
CA GLY A 85 4.63 20.59 3.38
C GLY A 85 4.58 19.07 3.60
N ALA A 86 5.74 18.42 3.58
CA ALA A 86 5.83 16.97 3.79
C ALA A 86 5.59 16.61 5.27
N GLY A 87 4.34 16.33 5.63
CA GLY A 87 3.92 16.03 7.01
C GLY A 87 3.53 14.57 7.27
N ILE A 88 3.84 14.07 8.47
CA ILE A 88 3.31 12.81 9.02
C ILE A 88 1.76 12.74 8.98
N PRO A 89 1.00 13.76 9.44
CA PRO A 89 -0.46 13.64 9.52
C PRO A 89 -1.11 13.44 8.13
N GLN A 90 -0.57 14.09 7.10
CA GLN A 90 -1.05 13.94 5.72
C GLN A 90 -0.88 12.49 5.22
N ARG A 91 0.28 11.88 5.47
CA ARG A 91 0.57 10.49 5.06
C ARG A 91 -0.36 9.50 5.77
N VAL A 92 -0.64 9.74 7.06
CA VAL A 92 -1.59 8.92 7.84
C VAL A 92 -3.01 9.04 7.28
N VAL A 93 -3.47 10.25 6.94
CA VAL A 93 -4.80 10.44 6.33
C VAL A 93 -4.91 9.71 4.99
N ILE A 94 -3.89 9.80 4.14
CA ILE A 94 -3.85 9.09 2.86
C ILE A 94 -3.84 7.57 3.07
N MET A 95 -3.06 7.08 4.04
CA MET A 95 -3.02 5.65 4.39
C MET A 95 -4.39 5.14 4.84
N LEU A 96 -5.06 5.88 5.72
CA LEU A 96 -6.40 5.55 6.20
C LEU A 96 -7.42 5.55 5.06
N ALA A 97 -7.39 6.56 4.18
CA ALA A 97 -8.26 6.63 3.02
C ALA A 97 -8.06 5.44 2.06
N ALA A 98 -6.81 5.05 1.82
CA ALA A 98 -6.49 3.90 0.99
C ALA A 98 -7.00 2.59 1.59
N ILE A 99 -6.80 2.36 2.89
CA ILE A 99 -7.26 1.12 3.55
C ILE A 99 -8.78 1.09 3.67
N LEU A 100 -9.44 2.23 3.96
CA LEU A 100 -10.89 2.29 4.01
C LEU A 100 -11.55 1.96 2.67
N SER A 101 -10.87 2.18 1.54
CA SER A 101 -11.39 1.80 0.23
C SER A 101 -11.65 0.29 0.09
N LEU A 102 -10.86 -0.55 0.80
CA LEU A 102 -11.07 -2.00 0.83
C LEU A 102 -12.38 -2.41 1.50
N ALA A 103 -12.90 -1.60 2.42
CA ALA A 103 -14.20 -1.87 3.06
C ALA A 103 -15.34 -1.90 2.03
N GLY A 104 -15.25 -1.05 0.99
CA GLY A 104 -16.22 -1.02 -0.12
C GLY A 104 -16.21 -2.30 -0.96
N TRP A 105 -15.14 -3.09 -0.88
CA TRP A 105 -14.96 -4.35 -1.61
C TRP A 105 -15.21 -5.59 -0.74
N GLY A 106 -15.84 -5.42 0.43
CA GLY A 106 -16.26 -6.54 1.28
C GLY A 106 -15.18 -7.11 2.18
N TRP A 107 -14.04 -6.44 2.34
CA TRP A 107 -13.03 -6.86 3.33
C TRP A 107 -13.56 -6.71 4.76
N ALA A 108 -13.32 -7.73 5.57
CA ALA A 108 -13.75 -7.73 6.97
C ALA A 108 -12.99 -6.66 7.78
N MET A 109 -13.69 -6.01 8.70
CA MET A 109 -13.08 -4.97 9.58
C MET A 109 -11.79 -5.42 10.29
N PRO A 110 -11.68 -6.66 10.83
CA PRO A 110 -10.43 -7.08 11.45
C PRO A 110 -9.27 -7.16 10.44
N ALA A 111 -9.53 -7.55 9.19
CA ALA A 111 -8.51 -7.57 8.14
C ALA A 111 -8.02 -6.15 7.78
N LEU A 112 -8.92 -5.16 7.76
CA LEU A 112 -8.55 -3.75 7.55
C LEU A 112 -7.65 -3.22 8.67
N ILE A 113 -7.99 -3.53 9.93
CA ILE A 113 -7.20 -3.13 11.08
C ILE A 113 -5.81 -3.79 11.02
N LEU A 114 -5.75 -5.09 10.71
CA LEU A 114 -4.48 -5.80 10.54
C LEU A 114 -3.65 -5.20 9.40
N THR A 115 -4.28 -4.82 8.29
CA THR A 115 -3.62 -4.16 7.15
C THR A 115 -3.01 -2.83 7.57
N LEU A 116 -3.74 -2.04 8.37
CA LEU A 116 -3.23 -0.78 8.94
C LEU A 116 -2.06 -1.03 9.89
N CYS A 117 -2.21 -1.98 10.82
CA CYS A 117 -1.17 -2.36 11.77
C CYS A 117 0.11 -2.85 11.09
N LEU A 118 0.00 -3.50 9.93
CA LEU A 118 1.14 -3.92 9.11
C LEU A 118 1.72 -2.75 8.30
N CYS A 119 0.87 -1.90 7.73
CA CYS A 119 1.30 -0.81 6.84
C CYS A 119 2.15 0.24 7.58
N VAL A 120 1.78 0.61 8.81
CA VAL A 120 2.49 1.64 9.61
C VAL A 120 3.98 1.30 9.84
N PRO A 121 4.35 0.13 10.40
CA PRO A 121 5.76 -0.20 10.62
C PRO A 121 6.52 -0.38 9.31
N VAL A 122 5.91 -0.96 8.27
CA VAL A 122 6.56 -1.10 6.96
C VAL A 122 6.85 0.28 6.35
N TRP A 123 5.90 1.21 6.45
CA TRP A 123 6.09 2.58 5.99
C TRP A 123 7.22 3.28 6.75
N TYR A 124 7.26 3.14 8.07
CA TYR A 124 8.32 3.71 8.90
C TYR A 124 9.71 3.18 8.50
N LEU A 125 9.84 1.85 8.36
CA LEU A 125 11.09 1.21 7.96
C LEU A 125 11.55 1.64 6.56
N LEU A 126 10.64 1.63 5.57
CA LEU A 126 10.96 2.05 4.21
C LEU A 126 11.37 3.52 4.15
N THR A 127 10.69 4.39 4.89
CA THR A 127 11.05 5.82 4.95
C THR A 127 12.46 6.02 5.49
N GLY A 128 12.84 5.26 6.54
CA GLY A 128 14.20 5.26 7.09
C GLY A 128 15.25 4.79 6.08
N LEU A 129 14.97 3.72 5.34
CA LEU A 129 15.87 3.18 4.30
C LEU A 129 16.08 4.18 3.16
N TYR A 130 15.01 4.79 2.64
CA TYR A 130 15.11 5.80 1.58
C TYR A 130 15.82 7.08 2.05
N ALA A 131 15.75 7.42 3.33
CA ALA A 131 16.52 8.53 3.89
C ALA A 131 18.02 8.22 3.93
N HIS A 132 18.42 6.99 4.25
CA HIS A 132 19.82 6.56 4.28
C HIS A 132 20.43 6.45 2.87
N GLU A 133 19.69 5.97 1.87
CA GLU A 133 20.21 5.86 0.48
C GLU A 133 20.47 7.24 -0.18
N ARG A 134 19.93 8.33 0.38
CA ARG A 134 20.06 9.68 -0.17
C ARG A 134 21.12 10.53 0.54
N ALA A 135 21.66 10.06 1.66
CA ALA A 135 22.71 10.72 2.44
C ALA A 135 24.09 10.30 1.93
#